data_AF-A0A4Q2YCB4-F1
#
_entry.id   AF-A0A4Q2YCB4-F1
#
_cell.length_a   1.000
_cell.length_b   1.000
_cell.length_c   1.000
_cell.angle_alpha   90.00
_cell.angle_beta   90.00
_cell.angle_gamma   90.00
#
_symmetry.space_group_name_H-M   'P 1'
#
loop_
_entity.id
_entity.type
_entity.pdbx_description
1 polymer ?
#
loop_
_entity_poly.entity_id
_entity_poly.type
_entity_poly.pdbx_seq_one_letter_code
_entity_poly.pdbx_strand_id
1 'polypeptide(L)'
;DSATLHLGQKIVLDVLANDRNLPLAATLQIETPPTTGTAEVKGGKILYTHSGSSTDPVTFTYRVANASNETATGSVTVSLAESLRLTNPALAMPANPPATEWKLVDALPGLTFSQPTCITSLPGNKKRLFIGERLAKIIHVPDVTATTKTKNTFLDLRTVVAGRSPSETIQTWDLGENGVLGLAFHPQYDTNGYFYVAYTVRINNRSYYQRISRFEVSASDPNVANPDSELILLQQLDEVFNHNGGDIHFGPDGYLYYSAGDEANANDYLLNSQRINKDFFCGVFRIDVDKKPGNLEPNPHAAIPTTNGLARFSVPVDNPFVHTSLGGTWNGNYNGATISTLSSVRTEFWATGLRHTWRMSFDPVTGDLWGGDVGQESYEEVNKIVKGGNYGWVYREGA
;
A
#
# COMPACT_ATOMS: atom_id res chain seq x y z
N ASP A 1 23.89 -13.12 17.60
CA ASP A 1 22.42 -13.02 17.55
C ASP A 1 21.76 -14.28 17.03
N SER A 2 20.48 -14.48 17.32
CA SER A 2 19.71 -15.57 16.74
C SER A 2 18.27 -15.16 16.46
N ALA A 3 17.66 -15.74 15.43
CA ALA A 3 16.25 -15.54 15.16
C ALA A 3 15.61 -16.76 14.50
N THR A 4 14.28 -16.79 14.47
CA THR A 4 13.49 -17.82 13.81
C THR A 4 12.58 -17.18 12.77
N LEU A 5 12.47 -17.76 11.58
CA LEU A 5 11.51 -17.35 10.55
C LEU A 5 10.83 -18.54 9.89
N HIS A 6 9.76 -18.29 9.12
CA HIS A 6 9.20 -19.28 8.21
C HIS A 6 9.99 -19.36 6.89
N LEU A 7 9.89 -20.51 6.23
CA LEU A 7 10.57 -20.78 4.97
C LEU A 7 10.28 -19.70 3.91
N GLY A 8 11.34 -19.16 3.31
CA GLY A 8 11.23 -18.17 2.23
C GLY A 8 10.83 -16.76 2.67
N GLN A 9 10.72 -16.51 3.98
CA GLN A 9 10.47 -15.16 4.50
C GLN A 9 11.77 -14.40 4.74
N LYS A 10 11.64 -13.19 5.27
CA LYS A 10 12.74 -12.29 5.63
C LYS A 10 12.54 -11.75 7.03
N ILE A 11 13.64 -11.36 7.67
CA ILE A 11 13.66 -10.82 9.03
C ILE A 11 14.68 -9.70 9.15
N VAL A 12 14.33 -8.65 9.89
CA VAL A 12 15.25 -7.57 10.27
C VAL A 12 15.81 -7.88 11.65
N LEU A 13 17.13 -7.89 11.76
CA LEU A 13 17.87 -8.23 12.97
C LEU A 13 18.58 -6.98 13.49
N ASP A 14 18.21 -6.58 14.70
CA ASP A 14 18.90 -5.52 15.43
C ASP A 14 20.12 -6.10 16.16
N VAL A 15 21.12 -6.48 15.36
CA VAL A 15 22.30 -7.21 15.85
C VAL A 15 23.18 -6.41 16.80
N LEU A 16 22.99 -5.08 16.86
CA LEU A 16 23.74 -4.20 17.75
C LEU A 16 23.02 -3.98 19.09
N ALA A 17 21.77 -4.44 19.25
CA ALA A 17 20.95 -4.14 20.42
C ALA A 17 21.50 -4.74 21.73
N ASN A 18 22.28 -5.82 21.62
CA ASN A 18 22.94 -6.51 22.73
C ASN A 18 24.45 -6.23 22.80
N ASP A 19 24.99 -5.42 21.89
CA ASP A 19 26.41 -5.09 21.83
C ASP A 19 26.79 -4.03 22.86
N ARG A 20 28.05 -4.09 23.29
CA ARG A 20 28.65 -3.15 24.25
C ARG A 20 29.72 -2.31 23.53
N ASN A 21 30.27 -1.30 24.23
CA ASN A 21 31.31 -0.40 23.71
C ASN A 21 30.88 0.51 22.54
N LEU A 22 29.60 0.89 22.51
CA LEU A 22 29.06 1.92 21.62
C LEU A 22 29.38 1.66 20.13
N PRO A 23 28.92 0.55 19.54
CA PRO A 23 29.13 0.27 18.13
C PRO A 23 28.52 1.37 17.26
N LEU A 24 29.23 1.76 16.20
CA LEU A 24 28.74 2.72 15.23
C LEU A 24 27.98 1.97 14.13
N ALA A 25 26.66 2.10 14.12
CA ALA A 25 25.78 1.46 13.15
C ALA A 25 26.17 1.70 11.68
N ALA A 26 26.78 2.85 11.36
CA ALA A 26 27.26 3.19 10.03
C ALA A 26 28.46 2.34 9.55
N THR A 27 29.12 1.62 10.45
CA THR A 27 30.28 0.75 10.15
C THR A 27 29.92 -0.72 10.04
N LEU A 28 28.64 -1.06 10.28
CA LEU A 28 28.12 -2.41 10.19
C LEU A 28 28.23 -2.92 8.75
N GLN A 29 28.81 -4.10 8.56
CA GLN A 29 28.94 -4.76 7.27
C GLN A 29 28.86 -6.28 7.42
N ILE A 30 28.36 -6.96 6.38
CA ILE A 30 28.41 -8.42 6.32
C ILE A 30 29.86 -8.84 6.07
N GLU A 31 30.36 -9.75 6.90
CA GLU A 31 31.74 -10.24 6.80
C GLU A 31 31.79 -11.60 6.12
N THR A 32 31.01 -12.57 6.60
CA THR A 32 30.79 -13.85 5.90
C THR A 32 29.31 -13.96 5.54
N PRO A 33 28.95 -14.00 4.25
CA PRO A 33 27.55 -14.09 3.82
C PRO A 33 26.94 -15.47 4.15
N PRO A 34 25.61 -15.57 4.22
CA PRO A 34 24.92 -16.84 4.43
C PRO A 34 25.10 -17.78 3.23
N THR A 35 25.07 -19.09 3.48
CA THR A 35 25.10 -20.12 2.42
C THR A 35 23.80 -20.21 1.63
N THR A 36 22.70 -19.76 2.22
CA THR A 36 21.35 -19.77 1.65
C THR A 36 20.72 -18.39 1.87
N GLY A 37 20.08 -17.82 0.83
CA GLY A 37 19.46 -16.49 0.93
C GLY A 37 20.47 -15.34 0.84
N THR A 38 20.06 -14.15 1.29
CA THR A 38 20.89 -12.94 1.29
C THR A 38 20.85 -12.23 2.64
N ALA A 39 21.96 -11.62 3.03
CA ALA A 39 22.04 -10.73 4.18
C ALA A 39 22.53 -9.36 3.71
N GLU A 40 21.79 -8.31 4.07
CA GLU A 40 22.10 -6.94 3.66
C GLU A 40 22.00 -5.99 4.87
N VAL A 41 22.94 -5.05 4.98
CA VAL A 41 22.83 -3.99 5.98
C VAL A 41 21.83 -2.94 5.52
N LYS A 42 20.79 -2.70 6.34
CA LYS A 42 19.75 -1.69 6.10
C LYS A 42 19.52 -0.89 7.37
N GLY A 43 19.80 0.40 7.33
CA GLY A 43 19.51 1.32 8.45
C GLY A 43 20.20 0.94 9.77
N GLY A 44 21.43 0.42 9.71
CA GLY A 44 22.17 -0.03 10.91
C GLY A 44 21.73 -1.39 11.47
N LYS A 45 20.85 -2.10 10.77
CA LYS A 45 20.39 -3.46 11.06
C LYS A 45 20.74 -4.39 9.92
N ILE A 46 20.53 -5.69 10.10
CA ILE A 46 20.70 -6.68 9.04
C ILE A 46 19.34 -7.20 8.59
N LEU A 47 19.01 -7.01 7.32
CA LEU A 47 17.89 -7.69 6.66
C LEU A 47 18.40 -9.02 6.09
N TYR A 48 17.91 -10.12 6.64
CA TYR A 48 18.12 -11.45 6.07
C TYR A 48 16.89 -11.89 5.28
N THR A 49 17.07 -12.33 4.03
CA THR A 49 16.02 -12.88 3.16
C THR A 49 16.34 -14.32 2.80
N HIS A 50 15.50 -15.25 3.23
CA HIS A 50 15.69 -16.68 2.97
C HIS A 50 15.22 -17.04 1.56
N SER A 51 15.98 -17.86 0.83
CA SER A 51 15.66 -18.26 -0.56
C SER A 51 14.43 -19.18 -0.68
N GLY A 52 14.08 -19.87 0.40
CA GLY A 52 13.03 -20.88 0.45
C GLY A 52 13.49 -22.28 0.06
N SER A 53 14.81 -22.49 -0.14
CA SER A 53 15.35 -23.73 -0.70
C SER A 53 15.70 -24.83 0.32
N SER A 54 15.78 -24.51 1.62
CA SER A 54 16.08 -25.48 2.69
C SER A 54 15.45 -25.05 4.02
N THR A 55 15.21 -26.00 4.92
CA THR A 55 14.82 -25.74 6.32
C THR A 55 16.01 -25.76 7.28
N ASP A 56 17.22 -26.01 6.79
CA ASP A 56 18.44 -26.02 7.61
C ASP A 56 18.73 -24.65 8.23
N PRO A 57 19.19 -24.58 9.49
CA PRO A 57 19.63 -23.33 10.08
C PRO A 57 20.75 -22.67 9.26
N VAL A 58 20.63 -21.37 9.08
CA VAL A 58 21.59 -20.57 8.30
C VAL A 58 22.43 -19.72 9.25
N THR A 59 23.74 -19.69 9.02
CA THR A 59 24.66 -18.83 9.80
C THR A 59 25.40 -17.88 8.88
N PHE A 60 25.62 -16.66 9.35
CA PHE A 60 26.44 -15.65 8.70
C PHE A 60 27.09 -14.77 9.77
N THR A 61 28.12 -14.02 9.39
CA THR A 61 28.81 -13.10 10.32
C THR A 61 28.79 -11.68 9.81
N TYR A 62 28.86 -10.74 10.75
CA TYR A 62 28.97 -9.32 10.49
C TYR A 62 30.15 -8.73 11.25
N ARG A 63 30.65 -7.60 10.78
CA ARG A 63 31.67 -6.80 11.46
C ARG A 63 31.14 -5.40 11.73
N VAL A 64 31.46 -4.85 12.89
CA VAL A 64 31.14 -3.47 13.28
C VAL A 64 32.35 -2.84 13.98
N ALA A 65 32.48 -1.51 13.89
CA ALA A 65 33.51 -0.73 14.55
C ALA A 65 32.93 0.29 15.55
N ASN A 66 33.72 0.68 16.54
CA ASN A 66 33.41 1.81 17.41
C ASN A 66 34.09 3.11 16.93
N ALA A 67 33.92 4.21 17.68
CA ALA A 67 34.52 5.50 17.35
C ALA A 67 36.06 5.52 17.39
N SER A 68 36.69 4.52 18.02
CA SER A 68 38.15 4.33 18.05
C SER A 68 38.66 3.46 16.90
N ASN A 69 37.81 3.09 15.93
CA ASN A 69 38.09 2.14 14.85
C ASN A 69 38.43 0.72 15.32
N GLU A 70 38.10 0.34 16.54
CA GLU A 70 38.21 -1.03 17.01
C GLU A 70 37.06 -1.84 16.42
N THR A 71 37.36 -2.98 15.79
CA THR A 71 36.37 -3.83 15.14
C THR A 71 36.08 -5.10 15.92
N ALA A 72 34.83 -5.54 15.90
CA ALA A 72 34.42 -6.85 16.38
C ALA A 72 33.57 -7.58 15.33
N THR A 73 33.66 -8.91 15.34
CA THR A 73 32.86 -9.79 14.49
C THR A 73 31.79 -10.48 15.33
N GLY A 74 30.53 -10.31 14.94
CA GLY A 74 29.38 -11.01 15.49
C GLY A 74 28.90 -12.12 14.55
N SER A 75 28.23 -13.12 15.11
CA SER A 75 27.61 -14.22 14.35
C SER A 75 26.10 -14.18 14.52
N VAL A 76 25.38 -14.46 13.44
CA VAL A 76 23.93 -14.62 13.44
C VAL A 76 23.60 -16.06 13.08
N THR A 77 22.69 -16.67 13.83
CA THR A 77 22.08 -17.96 13.47
C THR A 77 20.59 -17.79 13.26
N VAL A 78 20.11 -18.21 12.10
CA VAL A 78 18.72 -18.11 11.70
C VAL A 78 18.13 -19.51 11.55
N SER A 79 17.18 -19.84 12.40
CA SER A 79 16.46 -21.13 12.38
C SER A 79 15.16 -21.02 11.60
N LEU A 80 14.74 -22.12 10.97
CA LEU A 80 13.48 -22.18 10.23
C LEU A 80 12.43 -22.92 11.05
N ALA A 81 11.22 -22.38 11.11
CA ALA A 81 10.09 -23.01 11.77
C ALA A 81 9.07 -23.55 10.78
N GLU A 82 8.50 -24.70 11.14
CA GLU A 82 7.37 -25.34 10.45
C GLU A 82 6.03 -25.06 11.13
N SER A 83 6.05 -24.56 12.36
CA SER A 83 4.85 -24.16 13.09
C SER A 83 4.12 -23.04 12.37
N LEU A 84 2.79 -23.10 12.29
CA LEU A 84 1.97 -22.05 11.68
C LEU A 84 2.15 -20.68 12.37
N ARG A 85 2.39 -20.67 13.68
CA ARG A 85 2.60 -19.47 14.48
C ARG A 85 3.94 -19.55 15.19
N LEU A 86 4.75 -18.51 15.01
CA LEU A 86 5.91 -18.26 15.85
C LEU A 86 5.47 -17.60 17.14
N THR A 87 5.92 -18.13 18.27
CA THR A 87 5.79 -17.41 19.55
C THR A 87 6.51 -16.08 19.41
N ASN A 88 5.82 -14.98 19.70
CA ASN A 88 6.45 -13.67 19.82
C ASN A 88 6.65 -13.33 21.30
N PRO A 89 7.78 -13.72 21.92
CA PRO A 89 8.04 -13.43 23.32
C PRO A 89 8.26 -11.94 23.60
N ALA A 90 8.48 -11.11 22.57
CA ALA A 90 8.70 -9.68 22.73
C ALA A 90 7.40 -8.87 22.89
N LEU A 91 6.24 -9.45 22.50
CA LEU A 91 4.93 -8.82 22.61
C LEU A 91 4.26 -9.18 23.95
N ALA A 92 4.94 -8.89 25.05
CA ALA A 92 4.35 -8.90 26.37
C ALA A 92 3.79 -7.49 26.65
N MET A 93 2.50 -7.27 26.36
CA MET A 93 1.84 -6.02 26.74
C MET A 93 1.88 -5.92 28.27
N PRO A 94 2.56 -4.90 28.84
CA PRO A 94 2.64 -4.78 30.28
C PRO A 94 1.25 -4.47 30.84
N ALA A 95 0.93 -5.02 32.01
CA ALA A 95 -0.37 -4.81 32.66
C ALA A 95 -0.67 -3.34 32.95
N ASN A 96 0.37 -2.51 33.03
CA ASN A 96 0.29 -1.07 33.07
C ASN A 96 1.19 -0.49 31.98
N PRO A 97 0.78 0.56 31.26
CA PRO A 97 1.66 1.22 30.30
C PRO A 97 2.91 1.72 31.04
N PRO A 98 4.12 1.48 30.51
CA PRO A 98 5.32 2.00 31.12
C PRO A 98 5.27 3.53 31.11
N ALA A 99 5.83 4.16 32.14
CA ALA A 99 6.03 5.60 32.12
C ALA A 99 6.83 5.95 30.88
N THR A 100 6.28 6.85 30.05
CA THR A 100 6.86 7.21 28.76
C THR A 100 7.23 8.68 28.78
N GLU A 101 8.43 9.00 28.28
CA GLU A 101 8.83 10.37 28.00
C GLU A 101 8.12 10.92 26.74
N TRP A 102 7.51 10.04 25.95
CA TRP A 102 6.75 10.40 24.76
C TRP A 102 5.44 11.07 25.16
N LYS A 103 5.24 12.30 24.68
CA LYS A 103 3.98 13.03 24.79
C LYS A 103 3.40 13.26 23.41
N LEU A 104 2.08 13.21 23.32
CA LEU A 104 1.38 13.68 22.12
C LEU A 104 1.54 15.20 22.04
N VAL A 105 2.00 15.69 20.88
CA VAL A 105 2.09 17.11 20.58
C VAL A 105 1.26 17.41 19.35
N ASP A 106 0.64 18.59 19.31
CA ASP A 106 0.02 19.08 18.09
C ASP A 106 1.12 19.34 17.05
N ALA A 107 1.10 18.55 15.97
CA ALA A 107 2.07 18.66 14.88
C ALA A 107 1.84 19.93 14.03
N LEU A 108 0.62 20.47 14.03
CA LEU A 108 0.20 21.58 13.16
C LEU A 108 -0.59 22.63 13.96
N PRO A 109 0.00 23.22 15.01
CA PRO A 109 -0.71 24.12 15.92
C PRO A 109 -1.33 25.30 15.19
N GLY A 110 -2.60 25.56 15.49
CA GLY A 110 -3.40 26.63 14.87
C GLY A 110 -4.06 26.25 13.55
N LEU A 111 -3.78 25.07 13.00
CA LEU A 111 -4.48 24.54 11.82
C LEU A 111 -5.58 23.56 12.26
N THR A 112 -6.73 23.63 11.60
CA THR A 112 -7.82 22.65 11.74
C THR A 112 -8.06 21.96 10.42
N PHE A 113 -8.62 20.76 10.42
CA PHE A 113 -8.95 20.01 9.21
C PHE A 113 -10.37 19.45 9.31
N SER A 114 -11.05 19.33 8.18
CA SER A 114 -12.42 18.83 8.11
C SER A 114 -12.43 17.38 7.61
N GLN A 115 -12.65 16.44 8.53
CA GLN A 115 -12.76 15.00 8.22
C GLN A 115 -11.55 14.49 7.41
N PRO A 116 -10.31 14.63 7.92
CA PRO A 116 -9.13 14.16 7.21
C PRO A 116 -9.17 12.63 7.07
N THR A 117 -9.03 12.14 5.83
CA THR A 117 -9.04 10.71 5.51
C THR A 117 -7.65 10.20 5.21
N CYS A 118 -6.79 11.01 4.60
CA CYS A 118 -5.40 10.65 4.28
C CYS A 118 -4.40 11.80 4.48
N ILE A 119 -3.13 11.44 4.65
CA ILE A 119 -2.02 12.36 4.87
C ILE A 119 -0.77 11.80 4.20
N THR A 120 -0.05 12.61 3.44
CA THR A 120 1.22 12.20 2.81
C THR A 120 2.13 13.38 2.54
N SER A 121 3.38 13.09 2.21
CA SER A 121 4.40 14.06 1.80
C SER A 121 4.91 13.70 0.40
N LEU A 122 5.61 14.64 -0.25
CA LEU A 122 6.25 14.33 -1.52
C LEU A 122 7.38 13.31 -1.33
N PRO A 123 7.70 12.50 -2.35
CA PRO A 123 8.96 11.76 -2.40
C PRO A 123 10.13 12.73 -2.19
N GLY A 124 11.06 12.40 -1.29
CA GLY A 124 12.23 13.23 -1.01
C GLY A 124 11.98 14.55 -0.24
N ASN A 125 10.75 15.05 -0.15
CA ASN A 125 10.45 16.31 0.54
C ASN A 125 9.39 16.14 1.64
N LYS A 126 9.87 16.15 2.89
CA LYS A 126 9.03 16.02 4.10
C LYS A 126 8.54 17.35 4.67
N LYS A 127 8.91 18.49 4.07
CA LYS A 127 8.43 19.81 4.52
C LYS A 127 7.03 20.10 4.04
N ARG A 128 6.71 19.67 2.82
CA ARG A 128 5.38 19.80 2.22
C ARG A 128 4.50 18.64 2.64
N LEU A 129 3.34 18.94 3.20
CA LEU A 129 2.39 17.96 3.70
C LEU A 129 1.04 18.16 3.03
N PHE A 130 0.42 17.06 2.61
CA PHE A 130 -0.86 17.05 1.92
C PHE A 130 -1.84 16.18 2.68
N ILE A 131 -3.05 16.70 2.88
CA ILE A 131 -4.11 16.08 3.67
C ILE A 131 -5.34 15.96 2.78
N GLY A 132 -5.82 14.75 2.54
CA GLY A 132 -7.13 14.54 1.95
C GLY A 132 -8.21 14.77 2.99
N GLU A 133 -9.12 15.70 2.75
CA GLU A 133 -10.35 15.92 3.50
C GLU A 133 -11.48 15.23 2.74
N ARG A 134 -12.23 14.35 3.43
CA ARG A 134 -13.28 13.50 2.84
C ARG A 134 -14.21 14.27 1.90
N LEU A 135 -14.57 15.49 2.29
CA LEU A 135 -15.54 16.37 1.61
C LEU A 135 -14.99 17.06 0.33
N ALA A 136 -14.23 16.32 -0.49
CA ALA A 136 -13.74 16.68 -1.83
C ALA A 136 -12.39 17.42 -1.91
N LYS A 137 -11.69 17.69 -0.80
CA LYS A 137 -10.51 18.57 -0.84
C LYS A 137 -9.22 17.83 -0.58
N ILE A 138 -8.17 18.28 -1.26
CA ILE A 138 -6.80 18.04 -0.83
C ILE A 138 -6.27 19.37 -0.32
N ILE A 139 -5.81 19.38 0.93
CA ILE A 139 -5.23 20.52 1.62
C ILE A 139 -3.72 20.39 1.59
N HIS A 140 -3.03 21.50 1.36
CA HIS A 140 -1.57 21.57 1.35
C HIS A 140 -1.08 22.49 2.47
N VAL A 141 -0.11 21.99 3.25
CA VAL A 141 0.70 22.74 4.21
C VAL A 141 2.08 22.93 3.57
N PRO A 142 2.46 24.16 3.17
CA PRO A 142 3.69 24.41 2.41
C PRO A 142 4.99 24.08 3.15
N ASP A 143 5.02 24.31 4.46
CA ASP A 143 6.19 24.02 5.28
C ASP A 143 5.78 23.70 6.72
N VAL A 144 5.86 22.43 7.10
CA VAL A 144 5.59 21.96 8.47
C VAL A 144 6.65 22.43 9.48
N THR A 145 7.81 22.91 9.00
CA THR A 145 8.90 23.43 9.85
C THR A 145 8.80 24.93 10.10
N ALA A 146 7.90 25.63 9.40
CA ALA A 146 7.67 27.06 9.62
C ALA A 146 7.18 27.36 11.05
N THR A 147 7.61 28.51 11.58
CA THR A 147 7.18 29.02 12.89
C THR A 147 5.67 29.21 12.94
N THR A 148 5.12 29.85 11.91
CA THR A 148 3.68 29.99 11.69
C THR A 148 3.28 29.13 10.51
N LYS A 149 2.55 28.05 10.77
CA LYS A 149 2.08 27.12 9.73
C LYS A 149 0.85 27.68 9.06
N THR A 150 0.76 27.51 7.75
CA THR A 150 -0.40 27.90 6.94
C THR A 150 -0.89 26.70 6.16
N LYS A 151 -2.13 26.79 5.66
CA LYS A 151 -2.67 25.81 4.72
C LYS A 151 -3.40 26.49 3.57
N ASN A 152 -3.39 25.85 2.40
CA ASN A 152 -4.19 26.23 1.24
C ASN A 152 -4.91 25.01 0.67
N THR A 153 -5.96 25.23 -0.12
CA THR A 153 -6.53 24.15 -0.93
C THR A 153 -5.58 23.85 -2.09
N PHE A 154 -5.14 22.60 -2.20
CA PHE A 154 -4.35 22.10 -3.34
C PHE A 154 -5.26 21.69 -4.50
N LEU A 155 -6.31 20.92 -4.21
CA LEU A 155 -7.32 20.47 -5.19
C LEU A 155 -8.70 20.48 -4.52
N ASP A 156 -9.73 20.85 -5.27
CA ASP A 156 -11.14 20.67 -4.90
C ASP A 156 -11.83 19.86 -6.00
N LEU A 157 -12.17 18.61 -5.70
CA LEU A 157 -12.80 17.70 -6.68
C LEU A 157 -14.17 18.22 -7.13
N ARG A 158 -14.83 19.11 -6.39
CA ARG A 158 -16.09 19.73 -6.83
C ARG A 158 -15.86 20.64 -8.03
N THR A 159 -14.71 21.31 -8.10
CA THR A 159 -14.31 22.10 -9.28
C THR A 159 -13.98 21.19 -10.44
N VAL A 160 -13.31 20.05 -10.19
CA VAL A 160 -12.95 19.06 -11.23
C VAL A 160 -14.18 18.49 -11.93
N VAL A 161 -15.23 18.16 -11.16
CA VAL A 161 -16.44 17.52 -11.71
C VAL A 161 -17.51 18.50 -12.18
N ALA A 162 -17.34 19.80 -11.93
CA ALA A 162 -18.31 20.82 -12.27
C ALA A 162 -18.57 20.87 -13.79
N GLY A 163 -19.84 20.86 -14.17
CA GLY A 163 -20.25 21.00 -15.57
C GLY A 163 -20.05 19.76 -16.45
N ARG A 164 -19.65 18.61 -15.89
CA ARG A 164 -19.55 17.35 -16.64
C ARG A 164 -20.91 16.85 -17.13
N SER A 165 -20.88 16.11 -18.22
CA SER A 165 -22.02 15.39 -18.80
C SER A 165 -21.61 13.94 -19.08
N PRO A 166 -22.27 12.92 -18.47
CA PRO A 166 -23.35 13.04 -17.48
C PRO A 166 -22.95 13.82 -16.22
N SER A 167 -23.93 14.33 -15.48
CA SER A 167 -23.67 15.14 -14.28
C SER A 167 -22.93 14.32 -13.22
N GLU A 168 -21.90 14.91 -12.63
CA GLU A 168 -21.08 14.30 -11.61
C GLU A 168 -21.07 15.14 -10.33
N THR A 169 -21.16 14.49 -9.17
CA THR A 169 -21.08 15.17 -7.87
C THR A 169 -20.22 14.40 -6.87
N ILE A 170 -19.56 15.14 -5.99
CA ILE A 170 -18.93 14.55 -4.79
C ILE A 170 -19.94 14.60 -3.65
N GLN A 171 -20.14 13.47 -2.98
CA GLN A 171 -21.08 13.33 -1.89
C GLN A 171 -20.50 14.00 -0.62
N THR A 172 -21.21 15.01 -0.08
CA THR A 172 -20.70 15.84 1.04
C THR A 172 -21.67 16.03 2.21
N TRP A 173 -22.81 15.34 2.23
CA TRP A 173 -23.89 15.60 3.19
C TRP A 173 -24.16 14.48 4.20
N ASP A 174 -23.52 13.32 4.04
CA ASP A 174 -23.59 12.20 4.99
C ASP A 174 -22.28 12.02 5.78
N LEU A 175 -22.25 11.02 6.66
CA LEU A 175 -21.06 10.55 7.38
C LEU A 175 -20.56 9.20 6.81
N GLY A 176 -20.83 8.92 5.53
CA GLY A 176 -20.38 7.70 4.87
C GLY A 176 -18.87 7.72 4.59
N GLU A 177 -18.34 6.60 4.11
CA GLU A 177 -16.92 6.44 3.78
C GLU A 177 -16.54 7.11 2.46
N ASN A 178 -17.54 7.37 1.61
CA ASN A 178 -17.42 8.10 0.36
C ASN A 178 -16.74 9.47 0.52
N GLY A 179 -16.03 9.88 -0.52
CA GLY A 179 -15.31 11.15 -0.62
C GLY A 179 -13.90 10.95 -1.16
N VAL A 180 -12.96 11.77 -0.70
CA VAL A 180 -11.52 11.52 -0.88
C VAL A 180 -11.10 10.38 0.03
N LEU A 181 -10.54 9.31 -0.54
CA LEU A 181 -10.12 8.11 0.17
C LEU A 181 -8.60 8.09 0.35
N GLY A 182 -7.86 8.20 -0.76
CA GLY A 182 -6.42 8.04 -0.80
C GLY A 182 -5.72 9.07 -1.68
N LEU A 183 -4.45 9.33 -1.37
CA LEU A 183 -3.57 10.25 -2.11
C LEU A 183 -2.15 9.69 -2.20
N ALA A 184 -1.63 9.55 -3.43
CA ALA A 184 -0.24 9.18 -3.69
C ALA A 184 0.40 10.15 -4.69
N PHE A 185 1.65 10.51 -4.43
CA PHE A 185 2.47 11.26 -5.39
C PHE A 185 3.33 10.29 -6.20
N HIS A 186 3.48 10.54 -7.50
CA HIS A 186 4.36 9.74 -8.35
C HIS A 186 5.80 9.74 -7.79
N PRO A 187 6.56 8.63 -7.82
CA PRO A 187 7.95 8.61 -7.35
C PRO A 187 8.85 9.64 -8.06
N GLN A 188 8.47 10.04 -9.27
CA GLN A 188 9.13 11.06 -10.08
C GLN A 188 8.39 12.42 -10.09
N TYR A 189 7.58 12.72 -9.06
CA TYR A 189 6.77 13.94 -8.97
C TYR A 189 7.55 15.23 -9.27
N ASP A 190 8.79 15.33 -8.82
CA ASP A 190 9.65 16.50 -9.08
C ASP A 190 9.94 16.73 -10.57
N THR A 191 9.74 15.72 -11.42
CA THR A 191 9.93 15.81 -12.88
C THR A 191 8.62 15.85 -13.66
N ASN A 192 7.60 15.10 -13.23
CA ASN A 192 6.36 14.95 -13.99
C ASN A 192 5.16 15.68 -13.38
N GLY A 193 5.22 16.08 -12.11
CA GLY A 193 4.13 16.75 -11.41
C GLY A 193 2.90 15.88 -11.17
N TYR A 194 3.00 14.55 -11.33
CA TYR A 194 1.86 13.64 -11.28
C TYR A 194 1.52 13.17 -9.87
N PHE A 195 0.24 13.21 -9.54
CA PHE A 195 -0.30 12.64 -8.32
C PHE A 195 -1.61 11.93 -8.60
N TYR A 196 -2.00 11.03 -7.70
CA TYR A 196 -3.10 10.10 -7.89
C TYR A 196 -4.04 10.20 -6.70
N VAL A 197 -5.32 10.26 -6.99
CA VAL A 197 -6.38 10.37 -6.00
C VAL A 197 -7.32 9.20 -6.16
N ALA A 198 -7.51 8.46 -5.08
CA ALA A 198 -8.60 7.50 -4.93
C ALA A 198 -9.78 8.22 -4.28
N TYR A 199 -10.93 8.26 -4.94
CA TYR A 199 -12.10 8.96 -4.46
C TYR A 199 -13.41 8.37 -5.00
N THR A 200 -14.52 8.67 -4.34
CA THR A 200 -15.86 8.30 -4.84
C THR A 200 -16.56 9.48 -5.48
N VAL A 201 -17.36 9.20 -6.50
CA VAL A 201 -18.19 10.19 -7.22
C VAL A 201 -19.57 9.62 -7.49
N ARG A 202 -20.58 10.47 -7.58
CA ARG A 202 -21.91 10.10 -8.03
C ARG A 202 -22.12 10.55 -9.46
N ILE A 203 -22.56 9.64 -10.32
CA ILE A 203 -22.94 9.96 -11.71
C ILE A 203 -24.47 10.01 -11.80
N ASN A 204 -25.00 11.04 -12.45
CA ASN A 204 -26.42 11.36 -12.57
C ASN A 204 -27.16 11.39 -11.21
N ASN A 205 -26.43 11.71 -10.14
CA ASN A 205 -26.94 11.67 -8.76
C ASN A 205 -27.62 10.33 -8.41
N ARG A 206 -27.16 9.23 -9.00
CA ARG A 206 -27.74 7.89 -8.85
C ARG A 206 -26.73 6.94 -8.24
N SER A 207 -25.79 6.46 -9.05
CA SER A 207 -24.82 5.42 -8.67
C SER A 207 -23.53 6.03 -8.15
N TYR A 208 -22.91 5.36 -7.17
CA TYR A 208 -21.56 5.67 -6.73
C TYR A 208 -20.56 4.98 -7.66
N TYR A 209 -19.38 5.57 -7.78
CA TYR A 209 -18.25 4.95 -8.42
C TYR A 209 -17.00 5.21 -7.60
N GLN A 210 -16.19 4.19 -7.40
CA GLN A 210 -14.82 4.34 -6.92
C GLN A 210 -13.90 4.65 -8.10
N ARG A 211 -13.17 5.76 -8.00
CA ARG A 211 -12.24 6.20 -9.03
C ARG A 211 -10.81 6.26 -8.52
N ILE A 212 -9.90 5.84 -9.39
CA ILE A 212 -8.50 6.20 -9.32
C ILE A 212 -8.24 7.16 -10.48
N SER A 213 -7.79 8.37 -10.18
CA SER A 213 -7.45 9.35 -11.20
C SER A 213 -6.06 9.90 -10.99
N ARG A 214 -5.34 10.10 -12.10
CA ARG A 214 -4.13 10.92 -12.14
C ARG A 214 -4.50 12.39 -12.35
N PHE A 215 -3.77 13.27 -11.69
CA PHE A 215 -3.81 14.71 -11.87
C PHE A 215 -2.37 15.26 -11.98
N GLU A 216 -2.27 16.50 -12.42
CA GLU A 216 -1.03 17.23 -12.58
C GLU A 216 -1.03 18.47 -11.67
N VAL A 217 0.12 18.79 -11.08
CA VAL A 217 0.32 20.09 -10.43
C VAL A 217 0.17 21.22 -11.45
N SER A 218 -0.27 22.40 -11.03
CA SER A 218 -0.33 23.56 -11.90
C SER A 218 1.06 23.93 -12.41
N ALA A 219 1.15 24.20 -13.71
CA ALA A 219 2.38 24.66 -14.35
C ALA A 219 2.85 26.05 -13.87
N SER A 220 1.93 26.86 -13.31
CA SER A 220 2.22 28.22 -12.87
C SER A 220 2.36 28.38 -11.35
N ASP A 221 1.87 27.43 -10.57
CA ASP A 221 1.96 27.46 -9.11
C ASP A 221 2.10 26.04 -8.53
N PRO A 222 3.27 25.67 -7.97
CA PRO A 222 3.49 24.33 -7.43
C PRO A 222 2.65 24.02 -6.18
N ASN A 223 1.93 25.01 -5.62
CA ASN A 223 1.10 24.86 -4.43
C ASN A 223 -0.37 24.57 -4.73
N VAL A 224 -0.75 24.44 -6.00
CA VAL A 224 -2.10 24.08 -6.43
C VAL A 224 -2.05 23.07 -7.58
N ALA A 225 -3.07 22.21 -7.65
CA ALA A 225 -3.27 21.29 -8.76
C ALA A 225 -3.97 21.96 -9.94
N ASN A 226 -3.77 21.42 -11.13
CA ASN A 226 -4.58 21.75 -12.31
C ASN A 226 -5.88 20.92 -12.29
N PRO A 227 -7.06 21.52 -12.06
CA PRO A 227 -8.32 20.76 -12.00
C PRO A 227 -8.74 20.16 -13.35
N ASP A 228 -8.24 20.71 -14.47
CA ASP A 228 -8.58 20.25 -15.82
C ASP A 228 -7.69 19.08 -16.29
N SER A 229 -6.72 18.65 -15.47
CA SER A 229 -5.74 17.63 -15.82
C SER A 229 -6.17 16.19 -15.54
N GLU A 230 -7.42 15.97 -15.11
CA GLU A 230 -7.85 14.64 -14.66
C GLU A 230 -7.73 13.59 -15.77
N LEU A 231 -7.01 12.51 -15.47
CA LEU A 231 -7.00 11.28 -16.25
C LEU A 231 -7.51 10.12 -15.38
N ILE A 232 -8.78 9.73 -15.57
CA ILE A 232 -9.41 8.62 -14.85
C ILE A 232 -8.79 7.29 -15.32
N LEU A 233 -8.22 6.52 -14.40
CA LEU A 233 -7.56 5.23 -14.67
C LEU A 233 -8.49 4.05 -14.40
N LEU A 234 -9.27 4.12 -13.33
CA LEU A 234 -10.26 3.12 -12.93
C LEU A 234 -11.54 3.85 -12.52
N GLN A 235 -12.70 3.30 -12.87
CA GLN A 235 -14.02 3.79 -12.48
C GLN A 235 -14.94 2.59 -12.21
N GLN A 236 -14.80 1.99 -11.03
CA GLN A 236 -15.59 0.84 -10.60
C GLN A 236 -16.97 1.32 -10.14
N LEU A 237 -18.05 0.70 -10.65
CA LEU A 237 -19.39 0.92 -10.11
C LEU A 237 -19.39 0.44 -8.67
N ASP A 238 -19.91 1.29 -7.79
CA ASP A 238 -20.11 1.03 -6.38
C ASP A 238 -21.62 1.19 -6.09
N GLU A 239 -22.28 0.08 -5.79
CA GLU A 239 -23.72 -0.02 -5.57
C GLU A 239 -24.14 0.54 -4.21
N VAL A 240 -23.16 0.80 -3.32
CA VAL A 240 -23.34 1.30 -1.95
C VAL A 240 -22.32 2.40 -1.64
N PHE A 241 -22.26 2.85 -0.38
CA PHE A 241 -21.50 4.04 0.02
C PHE A 241 -20.44 3.79 1.12
N ASN A 242 -20.19 2.51 1.45
CA ASN A 242 -19.28 2.09 2.51
C ASN A 242 -18.56 0.78 2.17
N HIS A 243 -17.56 0.45 2.98
CA HIS A 243 -16.46 -0.48 2.72
C HIS A 243 -15.73 -0.16 1.43
N ASN A 244 -15.39 1.12 1.27
CA ASN A 244 -14.73 1.57 0.06
C ASN A 244 -13.24 1.15 0.05
N GLY A 245 -12.60 1.04 1.21
CA GLY A 245 -11.15 0.95 1.30
C GLY A 245 -10.54 2.23 0.72
N GLY A 246 -9.76 2.09 -0.34
CA GLY A 246 -9.36 3.20 -1.18
C GLY A 246 -8.03 3.85 -0.81
N ASP A 247 -7.21 3.17 -0.01
CA ASP A 247 -5.84 3.63 0.21
C ASP A 247 -4.99 3.35 -1.04
N ILE A 248 -4.02 4.22 -1.27
CA ILE A 248 -3.25 4.20 -2.52
C ILE A 248 -1.80 4.57 -2.27
N HIS A 249 -0.87 3.75 -2.77
CA HIS A 249 0.56 3.91 -2.55
C HIS A 249 1.37 3.47 -3.76
N PHE A 250 2.50 4.12 -4.02
CA PHE A 250 3.52 3.52 -4.86
C PHE A 250 4.33 2.52 -4.05
N GLY A 251 4.46 1.31 -4.60
CA GLY A 251 5.35 0.29 -4.05
C GLY A 251 6.82 0.61 -4.31
N PRO A 252 7.75 -0.08 -3.63
CA PRO A 252 9.20 0.07 -3.87
C PRO A 252 9.62 -0.37 -5.27
N ASP A 253 8.77 -1.11 -5.98
CA ASP A 253 8.92 -1.50 -7.38
C ASP A 253 8.45 -0.43 -8.39
N GLY A 254 7.93 0.69 -7.88
CA GLY A 254 7.47 1.81 -8.70
C GLY A 254 6.15 1.54 -9.43
N TYR A 255 5.31 0.63 -8.93
CA TYR A 255 3.93 0.46 -9.40
C TYR A 255 2.93 1.02 -8.40
N LEU A 256 1.71 1.32 -8.87
CA LEU A 256 0.65 1.89 -8.04
C LEU A 256 -0.19 0.76 -7.44
N TYR A 257 -0.32 0.78 -6.12
CA TYR A 257 -1.12 -0.14 -5.33
C TYR A 257 -2.38 0.56 -4.82
N TYR A 258 -3.53 -0.11 -4.92
CA TYR A 258 -4.83 0.40 -4.49
C TYR A 258 -5.59 -0.70 -3.74
N SER A 259 -6.22 -0.38 -2.62
CA SER A 259 -7.14 -1.30 -1.93
C SER A 259 -8.59 -1.00 -2.30
N ALA A 260 -9.39 -2.04 -2.48
CA ALA A 260 -10.85 -1.93 -2.52
C ALA A 260 -11.47 -2.87 -1.49
N GLY A 261 -12.46 -2.38 -0.75
CA GLY A 261 -13.26 -3.21 0.13
C GLY A 261 -14.31 -4.02 -0.63
N ASP A 262 -15.29 -4.52 0.11
CA ASP A 262 -16.26 -5.51 -0.36
C ASP A 262 -17.59 -4.94 -0.84
N GLU A 263 -17.76 -3.60 -0.84
CA GLU A 263 -19.00 -2.93 -1.23
C GLU A 263 -20.13 -3.17 -0.21
N ALA A 264 -19.91 -2.77 1.05
CA ALA A 264 -20.86 -2.81 2.17
C ALA A 264 -21.58 -4.15 2.41
N ASN A 265 -20.91 -5.27 2.15
CA ASN A 265 -21.57 -6.55 2.01
C ASN A 265 -21.45 -7.42 3.27
N ALA A 266 -22.35 -7.21 4.23
CA ALA A 266 -22.54 -8.21 5.28
C ALA A 266 -22.81 -9.58 4.63
N ASN A 267 -21.98 -10.56 4.97
CA ASN A 267 -21.99 -11.92 4.43
C ASN A 267 -21.83 -11.99 2.88
N ASP A 268 -21.15 -11.03 2.25
CA ASP A 268 -20.86 -11.01 0.81
C ASP A 268 -22.11 -11.06 -0.10
N TYR A 269 -23.17 -10.31 0.23
CA TYR A 269 -24.44 -10.35 -0.50
C TYR A 269 -24.33 -10.07 -2.02
N LEU A 270 -23.48 -9.13 -2.46
CA LEU A 270 -23.23 -8.87 -3.89
C LEU A 270 -22.25 -9.87 -4.52
N LEU A 271 -21.75 -10.84 -3.75
CA LEU A 271 -20.87 -11.92 -4.22
C LEU A 271 -19.59 -11.39 -4.87
N ASN A 272 -18.94 -10.43 -4.21
CA ASN A 272 -17.69 -9.82 -4.66
C ASN A 272 -16.47 -10.58 -4.14
N SER A 273 -16.57 -11.17 -2.95
CA SER A 273 -15.47 -11.90 -2.34
C SER A 273 -15.10 -13.15 -3.14
N GLN A 274 -13.85 -13.57 -3.02
CA GLN A 274 -13.38 -14.84 -3.60
C GLN A 274 -13.58 -14.93 -5.12
N ARG A 275 -13.52 -13.79 -5.82
CA ARG A 275 -13.56 -13.71 -7.28
C ARG A 275 -12.40 -12.88 -7.80
N ILE A 276 -11.87 -13.31 -8.94
CA ILE A 276 -10.86 -12.57 -9.72
C ILE A 276 -11.35 -12.22 -11.11
N ASN A 277 -12.61 -12.50 -11.44
CA ASN A 277 -13.14 -12.45 -12.80
C ASN A 277 -14.52 -11.78 -12.90
N LYS A 278 -14.84 -10.95 -11.92
CA LYS A 278 -16.10 -10.18 -11.84
C LYS A 278 -15.78 -8.69 -11.93
N ASP A 279 -15.47 -8.07 -10.79
CA ASP A 279 -15.23 -6.65 -10.60
C ASP A 279 -13.92 -6.41 -9.83
N PHE A 280 -13.64 -5.16 -9.45
CA PHE A 280 -12.46 -4.74 -8.68
C PHE A 280 -12.79 -4.54 -7.18
N PHE A 281 -13.09 -5.63 -6.47
CA PHE A 281 -13.42 -5.61 -5.04
C PHE A 281 -12.64 -6.65 -4.22
N CYS A 282 -12.71 -6.53 -2.89
CA CYS A 282 -12.19 -7.50 -1.92
C CYS A 282 -10.70 -7.80 -2.08
N GLY A 283 -9.88 -6.78 -2.33
CA GLY A 283 -8.47 -7.01 -2.65
C GLY A 283 -7.60 -5.78 -2.75
N VAL A 284 -6.33 -6.06 -3.02
CA VAL A 284 -5.33 -5.07 -3.40
C VAL A 284 -4.99 -5.27 -4.86
N PHE A 285 -4.88 -4.18 -5.60
CA PHE A 285 -4.54 -4.14 -7.01
C PHE A 285 -3.18 -3.51 -7.20
N ARG A 286 -2.42 -3.98 -8.19
CA ARG A 286 -1.12 -3.44 -8.59
C ARG A 286 -1.14 -3.16 -10.08
N ILE A 287 -1.05 -1.88 -10.44
CA ILE A 287 -1.13 -1.39 -11.83
C ILE A 287 0.10 -0.57 -12.20
N ASP A 288 0.40 -0.58 -13.49
CA ASP A 288 1.48 0.21 -14.08
C ASP A 288 0.94 1.46 -14.79
N VAL A 289 1.13 2.59 -14.14
CA VAL A 289 0.70 3.90 -14.65
C VAL A 289 1.71 4.53 -15.62
N ASP A 290 2.91 3.96 -15.73
CA ASP A 290 3.97 4.42 -16.63
C ASP A 290 3.99 3.68 -17.97
N LYS A 291 3.21 2.60 -18.10
CA LYS A 291 3.17 1.71 -19.27
C LYS A 291 4.58 1.25 -19.70
N LYS A 292 5.37 0.80 -18.72
CA LYS A 292 6.75 0.30 -18.89
C LYS A 292 6.79 -0.83 -19.94
N PRO A 293 7.84 -0.88 -20.79
CA PRO A 293 7.99 -1.96 -21.76
C PRO A 293 7.94 -3.35 -21.11
N GLY A 294 7.19 -4.27 -21.72
CA GLY A 294 7.00 -5.63 -21.21
C GLY A 294 5.75 -5.82 -20.35
N ASN A 295 5.13 -4.74 -19.86
CA ASN A 295 3.84 -4.82 -19.20
C ASN A 295 2.70 -4.94 -20.20
N LEU A 296 1.61 -5.55 -19.75
CA LEU A 296 0.51 -6.00 -20.61
C LEU A 296 -0.64 -4.98 -20.62
N GLU A 297 -1.43 -4.96 -21.68
CA GLU A 297 -2.75 -4.33 -21.61
C GLU A 297 -3.64 -5.15 -20.65
N PRO A 298 -4.44 -4.48 -19.79
CA PRO A 298 -5.40 -5.18 -18.96
C PRO A 298 -6.48 -5.84 -19.81
N ASN A 299 -7.09 -6.90 -19.27
CA ASN A 299 -8.28 -7.48 -19.87
C ASN A 299 -9.42 -6.44 -19.90
N PRO A 300 -10.21 -6.34 -20.98
CA PRO A 300 -11.29 -5.35 -21.07
C PRO A 300 -12.28 -5.45 -19.90
N HIS A 301 -12.72 -4.31 -19.39
CA HIS A 301 -13.77 -4.20 -18.38
C HIS A 301 -14.45 -2.83 -18.45
N ALA A 302 -15.73 -2.76 -18.09
CA ALA A 302 -16.48 -1.49 -18.09
C ALA A 302 -15.89 -0.45 -17.12
N ALA A 303 -15.21 -0.91 -16.07
CA ALA A 303 -14.54 -0.06 -15.10
C ALA A 303 -13.18 0.50 -15.57
N ILE A 304 -12.65 0.09 -16.72
CA ILE A 304 -11.36 0.54 -17.24
C ILE A 304 -11.60 1.50 -18.41
N PRO A 305 -11.46 2.83 -18.21
CA PRO A 305 -11.52 3.78 -19.30
C PRO A 305 -10.37 3.61 -20.28
N THR A 306 -10.65 3.84 -21.55
CA THR A 306 -9.66 3.78 -22.62
C THR A 306 -9.45 5.14 -23.27
N THR A 307 -8.29 5.31 -23.91
CA THR A 307 -7.98 6.41 -24.82
C THR A 307 -7.51 5.77 -26.12
N ASN A 308 -8.20 6.06 -27.22
CA ASN A 308 -7.94 5.43 -28.53
C ASN A 308 -7.95 3.89 -28.49
N GLY A 309 -8.84 3.31 -27.68
CA GLY A 309 -8.98 1.86 -27.54
C GLY A 309 -7.97 1.17 -26.62
N LEU A 310 -7.02 1.90 -26.02
CA LEU A 310 -6.03 1.38 -25.07
C LEU A 310 -6.34 1.81 -23.65
N ALA A 311 -6.09 0.95 -22.67
CA ALA A 311 -6.24 1.32 -21.27
C ALA A 311 -5.21 2.39 -20.87
N ARG A 312 -5.60 3.22 -19.90
CA ARG A 312 -4.76 4.33 -19.39
C ARG A 312 -3.68 3.89 -18.40
N PHE A 313 -3.62 2.58 -18.12
CA PHE A 313 -2.57 1.90 -17.37
C PHE A 313 -2.26 0.57 -18.06
N SER A 314 -1.22 -0.12 -17.58
CA SER A 314 -0.84 -1.47 -17.98
C SER A 314 -0.78 -2.38 -16.74
N VAL A 315 -0.69 -3.68 -16.95
CA VAL A 315 -0.58 -4.68 -15.89
C VAL A 315 0.83 -5.24 -15.88
N PRO A 316 1.55 -5.18 -14.74
CA PRO A 316 2.82 -5.85 -14.63
C PRO A 316 2.71 -7.34 -14.95
N VAL A 317 3.58 -7.85 -15.84
CA VAL A 317 3.54 -9.27 -16.26
C VAL A 317 3.79 -10.23 -15.09
N ASP A 318 4.44 -9.75 -14.04
CA ASP A 318 4.71 -10.47 -12.80
C ASP A 318 3.56 -10.37 -11.77
N ASN A 319 2.38 -9.84 -12.13
CA ASN A 319 1.21 -9.94 -11.26
C ASN A 319 0.77 -11.41 -11.07
N PRO A 320 0.19 -11.77 -9.90
CA PRO A 320 -0.05 -13.16 -9.53
C PRO A 320 -1.08 -13.90 -10.37
N PHE A 321 -1.97 -13.20 -11.07
CA PHE A 321 -3.03 -13.79 -11.89
C PHE A 321 -2.82 -13.58 -13.39
N VAL A 322 -1.59 -13.27 -13.81
CA VAL A 322 -1.20 -13.28 -15.22
C VAL A 322 -0.90 -14.72 -15.64
N HIS A 323 -1.68 -15.24 -16.60
CA HIS A 323 -1.58 -16.62 -17.06
C HIS A 323 -0.22 -16.90 -17.74
N THR A 324 0.29 -18.13 -17.61
CA THR A 324 1.54 -18.57 -18.25
C THR A 324 1.59 -18.36 -19.77
N SER A 325 0.45 -18.45 -20.46
CA SER A 325 0.36 -18.17 -21.91
C SER A 325 0.59 -16.69 -22.27
N LEU A 326 0.58 -15.79 -21.28
CA LEU A 326 0.85 -14.35 -21.42
C LEU A 326 2.23 -13.96 -20.84
N GLY A 327 3.06 -14.94 -20.45
CA GLY A 327 4.37 -14.71 -19.85
C GLY A 327 4.36 -14.56 -18.31
N GLY A 328 3.21 -14.68 -17.66
CA GLY A 328 3.11 -14.71 -16.21
C GLY A 328 3.39 -16.09 -15.61
N THR A 329 3.04 -16.26 -14.33
CA THR A 329 3.30 -17.51 -13.58
C THR A 329 2.05 -18.29 -13.21
N TRP A 330 0.85 -17.76 -13.48
CA TRP A 330 -0.40 -18.36 -13.05
C TRP A 330 -0.86 -19.47 -14.00
N ASN A 331 -1.30 -20.60 -13.46
CA ASN A 331 -1.73 -21.78 -14.21
C ASN A 331 -3.23 -21.79 -14.55
N GLY A 332 -3.95 -20.71 -14.27
CA GLY A 332 -5.39 -20.63 -14.54
C GLY A 332 -6.28 -21.18 -13.43
N ASN A 333 -5.71 -21.70 -12.32
CA ASN A 333 -6.49 -22.22 -11.20
C ASN A 333 -6.61 -21.18 -10.07
N TYR A 334 -7.83 -20.96 -9.60
CA TYR A 334 -8.13 -20.09 -8.46
C TYR A 334 -9.11 -20.80 -7.52
N ASN A 335 -8.81 -20.84 -6.22
CA ASN A 335 -9.61 -21.54 -5.19
C ASN A 335 -10.00 -22.98 -5.56
N GLY A 336 -9.06 -23.73 -6.16
CA GLY A 336 -9.28 -25.12 -6.56
C GLY A 336 -10.10 -25.32 -7.83
N ALA A 337 -10.50 -24.24 -8.52
CA ALA A 337 -11.24 -24.29 -9.78
C ALA A 337 -10.43 -23.71 -10.94
N THR A 338 -10.51 -24.33 -12.12
CA THR A 338 -9.93 -23.80 -13.35
C THR A 338 -10.81 -22.70 -13.93
N ILE A 339 -10.21 -21.54 -14.23
CA ILE A 339 -10.88 -20.43 -14.91
C ILE A 339 -10.75 -20.62 -16.43
N SER A 340 -11.86 -20.94 -17.08
CA SER A 340 -11.90 -21.21 -18.52
C SER A 340 -11.82 -19.94 -19.38
N THR A 341 -12.35 -18.81 -18.90
CA THR A 341 -12.38 -17.55 -19.63
C THR A 341 -11.28 -16.61 -19.13
N LEU A 342 -10.04 -16.79 -19.62
CA LEU A 342 -8.90 -15.98 -19.17
C LEU A 342 -9.08 -14.47 -19.41
N SER A 343 -9.86 -14.08 -20.43
CA SER A 343 -10.14 -12.68 -20.76
C SER A 343 -11.08 -11.97 -19.76
N SER A 344 -11.73 -12.69 -18.84
CA SER A 344 -12.52 -12.05 -17.77
C SER A 344 -11.71 -11.79 -16.51
N VAL A 345 -10.54 -12.41 -16.38
CA VAL A 345 -9.68 -12.28 -15.19
C VAL A 345 -9.19 -10.85 -15.04
N ARG A 346 -9.29 -10.31 -13.83
CA ARG A 346 -8.72 -9.05 -13.40
C ARG A 346 -7.26 -9.30 -13.02
N THR A 347 -6.38 -9.20 -14.00
CA THR A 347 -4.94 -9.44 -13.86
C THR A 347 -4.25 -8.39 -12.96
N GLU A 348 -4.96 -7.33 -12.61
CA GLU A 348 -4.55 -6.26 -11.70
C GLU A 348 -4.47 -6.72 -10.24
N PHE A 349 -5.19 -7.78 -9.83
CA PHE A 349 -5.16 -8.24 -8.45
C PHE A 349 -3.74 -8.61 -8.03
N TRP A 350 -3.30 -8.01 -6.92
CA TRP A 350 -2.12 -8.40 -6.16
C TRP A 350 -2.47 -9.39 -5.04
N ALA A 351 -3.61 -9.18 -4.38
CA ALA A 351 -4.13 -10.04 -3.32
C ALA A 351 -5.65 -9.99 -3.29
N THR A 352 -6.28 -11.05 -2.80
CA THR A 352 -7.75 -11.24 -2.76
C THR A 352 -8.23 -11.61 -1.37
N GLY A 353 -9.55 -11.64 -1.17
CA GLY A 353 -10.15 -12.15 0.06
C GLY A 353 -9.94 -11.22 1.26
N LEU A 354 -9.74 -9.94 1.00
CA LEU A 354 -9.80 -8.88 2.01
C LEU A 354 -11.22 -8.34 2.08
N ARG A 355 -11.62 -7.83 3.25
CA ARG A 355 -12.97 -7.28 3.44
C ARG A 355 -13.02 -5.78 3.24
N HIS A 356 -12.24 -5.04 4.03
CA HIS A 356 -12.23 -3.60 4.01
C HIS A 356 -10.86 -3.08 4.44
N THR A 357 -9.90 -3.18 3.51
CA THR A 357 -8.52 -2.77 3.76
C THR A 357 -8.43 -1.26 3.69
N TRP A 358 -8.73 -0.63 4.81
CA TRP A 358 -8.87 0.82 4.92
C TRP A 358 -7.55 1.53 4.70
N ARG A 359 -6.45 0.99 5.26
CA ARG A 359 -5.10 1.59 5.13
C ARG A 359 -4.01 0.57 4.89
N MET A 360 -3.05 0.96 4.06
CA MET A 360 -1.87 0.21 3.70
C MET A 360 -0.61 1.03 3.93
N SER A 361 0.52 0.34 4.09
CA SER A 361 1.83 0.97 4.13
C SER A 361 2.90 -0.01 3.68
N PHE A 362 3.88 0.49 2.92
CA PHE A 362 5.10 -0.25 2.66
C PHE A 362 6.11 0.03 3.76
N ASP A 363 6.63 -1.02 4.38
CA ASP A 363 7.78 -0.92 5.27
C ASP A 363 9.01 -0.50 4.42
N PRO A 364 9.62 0.67 4.68
CA PRO A 364 10.74 1.17 3.87
C PRO A 364 12.03 0.35 4.03
N VAL A 365 12.16 -0.46 5.08
CA VAL A 365 13.33 -1.31 5.32
C VAL A 365 13.19 -2.62 4.57
N THR A 366 12.04 -3.27 4.71
CA THR A 366 11.82 -4.61 4.14
C THR A 366 11.18 -4.57 2.76
N GLY A 367 10.42 -3.53 2.42
CA GLY A 367 9.53 -3.47 1.27
C GLY A 367 8.25 -4.29 1.43
N ASP A 368 7.94 -4.79 2.63
CA ASP A 368 6.69 -5.50 2.88
C ASP A 368 5.49 -4.56 2.85
N LEU A 369 4.41 -4.99 2.20
CA LEU A 369 3.12 -4.32 2.25
C LEU A 369 2.35 -4.80 3.48
N TRP A 370 1.99 -3.87 4.36
CA TRP A 370 1.12 -4.11 5.49
C TRP A 370 -0.23 -3.42 5.25
N GLY A 371 -1.32 -4.04 5.66
CA GLY A 371 -2.67 -3.47 5.56
C GLY A 371 -3.49 -3.75 6.81
N GLY A 372 -4.25 -2.75 7.26
CA GLY A 372 -5.30 -2.93 8.26
C GLY A 372 -6.62 -3.28 7.57
N ASP A 373 -7.16 -4.46 7.85
CA ASP A 373 -8.42 -4.95 7.27
C ASP A 373 -9.52 -4.99 8.34
N VAL A 374 -10.61 -4.26 8.09
CA VAL A 374 -11.73 -4.17 9.04
C VAL A 374 -12.67 -5.36 8.82
N GLY A 375 -12.74 -6.24 9.83
CA GLY A 375 -13.66 -7.38 9.85
C GLY A 375 -15.13 -6.98 9.93
N GLN A 376 -16.01 -7.97 9.80
CA GLN A 376 -17.45 -7.80 9.97
C GLN A 376 -17.86 -7.68 11.44
N GLU A 377 -17.36 -8.56 12.31
CA GLU A 377 -17.87 -8.67 13.69
C GLU A 377 -16.76 -8.88 14.73
N SER A 378 -15.95 -9.94 14.59
CA SER A 378 -15.20 -10.48 15.74
C SER A 378 -13.72 -10.09 15.77
N TYR A 379 -13.11 -9.88 14.60
CA TYR A 379 -11.68 -9.64 14.49
C TYR A 379 -11.39 -8.56 13.44
N GLU A 380 -10.55 -7.59 13.82
CA GLU A 380 -9.84 -6.72 12.88
C GLU A 380 -8.45 -7.30 12.64
N GLU A 381 -7.93 -7.12 11.42
CA GLU A 381 -6.68 -7.76 11.00
C GLU A 381 -5.59 -6.73 10.70
N VAL A 382 -4.35 -7.07 11.05
CA VAL A 382 -3.16 -6.44 10.48
C VAL A 382 -2.45 -7.49 9.64
N ASN A 383 -2.58 -7.34 8.34
CA ASN A 383 -2.11 -8.31 7.36
C ASN A 383 -0.78 -7.87 6.76
N LYS A 384 0.17 -8.81 6.66
CA LYS A 384 1.25 -8.70 5.68
C LYS A 384 0.69 -9.15 4.33
N ILE A 385 0.44 -8.20 3.43
CA ILE A 385 -0.18 -8.42 2.11
C ILE A 385 0.88 -8.91 1.11
N VAL A 386 0.74 -10.15 0.64
CA VAL A 386 1.71 -10.80 -0.26
C VAL A 386 1.13 -11.09 -1.65
N LYS A 387 2.02 -11.25 -2.63
CA LYS A 387 1.68 -11.62 -4.01
C LYS A 387 0.81 -12.87 -4.05
N GLY A 388 -0.39 -12.75 -4.60
CA GLY A 388 -1.35 -13.85 -4.75
C GLY A 388 -1.96 -14.34 -3.44
N GLY A 389 -1.75 -13.63 -2.33
CA GLY A 389 -2.35 -13.96 -1.04
C GLY A 389 -3.87 -13.90 -1.10
N ASN A 390 -4.53 -14.86 -0.46
CA ASN A 390 -5.98 -14.88 -0.27
C ASN A 390 -6.28 -14.83 1.23
N TYR A 391 -6.86 -13.72 1.68
CA TYR A 391 -7.09 -13.42 3.09
C TYR A 391 -8.44 -13.97 3.60
N GLY A 392 -9.10 -14.82 2.80
CA GLY A 392 -10.16 -15.71 3.29
C GLY A 392 -11.54 -15.08 3.48
N TRP A 393 -11.71 -13.76 3.46
CA TRP A 393 -13.04 -13.14 3.42
C TRP A 393 -13.83 -13.63 2.19
N VAL A 394 -15.06 -14.11 2.29
CA VAL A 394 -15.99 -14.06 3.44
C VAL A 394 -16.00 -15.28 4.37
N TYR A 395 -15.18 -16.29 4.12
CA TYR A 395 -15.23 -17.56 4.86
C TYR A 395 -14.69 -17.47 6.29
N ARG A 396 -13.81 -16.51 6.59
CA ARG A 396 -13.20 -16.33 7.91
C ARG A 396 -12.75 -14.88 8.14
N GLU A 397 -12.67 -14.53 9.42
CA GLU A 397 -11.96 -13.35 9.96
C GLU A 397 -10.74 -13.87 10.75
N GLY A 398 -9.63 -13.13 10.75
CA GLY A 398 -8.36 -13.46 11.40
C GLY A 398 -7.46 -14.45 10.63
N ALA A 399 -7.40 -14.33 9.29
CA ALA A 399 -6.93 -15.35 8.35
C ALA A 399 -5.42 -15.64 8.25
#